data_AF-A0A972KA96-F1
#
_entry.id   AF-A0A972KA96-F1
#
_cell.length_a   1.000
_cell.length_b   1.000
_cell.length_c   1.000
_cell.angle_alpha   90.00
_cell.angle_beta   90.00
_cell.angle_gamma   90.00
#
_symmetry.space_group_name_H-M   'P 1'
#
loop_
_entity.id
_entity.type
_entity.pdbx_description
1 polymer ?
#
loop_
_entity_poly.entity_id
_entity_poly.type
_entity_poly.pdbx_seq_one_letter_code
_entity_poly.pdbx_strand_id
1 'polypeptide(L)'
;MEHLTTEQLEAGLQHILDSPADDGVLEMVLRRPAEDEREILEVAELSFEDGVVGDNWKHRSSRRTDDGSAHPDMQINVMNCRVTDLVAGGRDRWHLAGDQLFVDFD
;
A
#
# COMPACT_ATOMS: atom_id res chain seq x y z
N MET A 1 -13.69 7.09 15.37
CA MET A 1 -13.46 6.13 14.29
C MET A 1 -14.00 4.81 14.79
N GLU A 2 -14.92 4.21 14.05
CA GLU A 2 -15.50 2.92 14.44
C GLU A 2 -14.66 1.80 13.83
N HIS A 3 -14.28 0.83 14.66
CA HIS A 3 -13.59 -0.36 14.19
C HIS A 3 -14.65 -1.42 13.89
N LEU A 4 -14.57 -2.02 12.70
CA LEU A 4 -15.47 -3.10 12.31
C LEU A 4 -15.29 -4.30 13.23
N THR A 5 -16.39 -4.99 13.54
CA THR A 5 -16.34 -6.30 14.19
C THR A 5 -15.83 -7.36 13.23
N THR A 6 -15.42 -8.51 13.75
CA THR A 6 -15.03 -9.66 12.93
C THR A 6 -16.12 -10.05 11.94
N GLU A 7 -17.37 -10.09 12.38
CA GLU A 7 -18.52 -10.44 11.53
C GLU A 7 -18.71 -9.44 10.38
N GLN A 8 -18.45 -8.15 10.63
CA GLN A 8 -18.50 -7.11 9.59
C GLN A 8 -17.34 -7.24 8.59
N LEU A 9 -16.15 -7.62 9.06
CA LEU A 9 -15.01 -7.89 8.19
C LEU A 9 -15.25 -9.13 7.31
N GLU A 10 -15.76 -10.21 7.90
CA GLU A 10 -16.10 -11.45 7.19
C GLU A 10 -17.19 -11.22 6.14
N ALA A 11 -18.18 -10.36 6.42
CA ALA A 11 -19.21 -9.99 5.45
C ALA A 11 -18.65 -9.31 4.19
N GLY A 12 -17.50 -8.64 4.29
CA GLY A 12 -16.80 -8.02 3.15
C GLY A 12 -15.82 -8.94 2.42
N LEU A 13 -15.51 -10.11 2.97
CA LEU A 13 -14.44 -10.98 2.46
C LEU A 13 -14.70 -11.48 1.04
N GLN A 14 -15.93 -11.88 0.72
CA GLN A 14 -16.23 -12.40 -0.63
C GLN A 14 -15.96 -11.36 -1.71
N HIS A 15 -16.30 -10.08 -1.47
CA HIS A 15 -16.01 -9.00 -2.41
C HIS A 15 -14.50 -8.84 -2.68
N ILE A 16 -13.66 -9.02 -1.65
CA ILE A 16 -12.21 -9.00 -1.78
C ILE A 16 -11.71 -10.20 -2.60
N LEU A 17 -12.23 -11.40 -2.32
CA LEU A 17 -11.85 -12.62 -3.05
C LEU A 17 -12.27 -12.60 -4.53
N ASP A 18 -13.28 -11.81 -4.89
CA ASP A 18 -13.70 -11.60 -6.27
C ASP A 18 -12.83 -10.56 -7.02
N SER A 19 -11.61 -10.25 -6.53
CA SER A 19 -10.67 -9.34 -7.22
C SER A 19 -10.17 -9.97 -8.53
N PRO A 20 -9.86 -9.17 -9.56
CA PRO A 20 -9.39 -9.70 -10.83
C PRO A 20 -7.95 -10.26 -10.72
N ALA A 21 -7.69 -11.41 -11.32
CA ALA A 21 -6.36 -12.04 -11.25
C ALA A 21 -5.32 -11.38 -12.20
N ASP A 22 -5.77 -10.91 -13.37
CA ASP A 22 -4.85 -10.47 -14.44
C ASP A 22 -5.03 -8.97 -14.79
N ASP A 23 -6.27 -8.53 -15.01
CA ASP A 23 -6.58 -7.19 -15.52
C ASP A 23 -7.00 -6.21 -14.40
N GLY A 24 -6.17 -6.10 -13.37
CA GLY A 24 -6.42 -5.22 -12.23
C GLY A 24 -6.22 -3.73 -12.52
N VAL A 25 -6.83 -2.87 -11.70
CA VAL A 25 -6.76 -1.40 -11.84
C VAL A 25 -5.93 -0.80 -10.72
N LEU A 26 -4.94 0.04 -11.09
CA LEU A 26 -4.22 0.88 -10.13
C LEU A 26 -5.08 2.10 -9.78
N GLU A 27 -5.66 2.10 -8.58
CA GLU A 27 -6.65 3.09 -8.13
C GLU A 27 -6.02 4.29 -7.40
N MET A 28 -4.84 4.10 -6.80
CA MET A 28 -4.11 5.15 -6.11
C MET A 28 -2.61 4.84 -6.09
N VAL A 29 -1.81 5.89 -6.29
CA VAL A 29 -0.36 5.85 -6.10
C VAL A 29 0.03 6.81 -4.99
N LEU A 30 0.95 6.39 -4.15
CA LEU A 30 1.43 7.14 -3.00
C LEU A 30 2.95 7.03 -2.89
N ARG A 31 3.57 8.07 -2.33
CA ARG A 31 4.93 8.01 -1.80
C ARG A 31 4.99 8.57 -0.38
N ARG A 32 6.03 8.18 0.36
CA ARG A 32 6.35 8.64 1.72
C ARG A 32 7.69 9.39 1.68
N PRO A 33 7.71 10.72 1.50
CA PRO A 33 8.97 11.46 1.40
C PRO A 33 9.79 11.44 2.70
N ALA A 34 9.12 11.48 3.85
CA ALA A 34 9.71 11.47 5.18
C ALA A 34 8.85 10.68 6.18
N GLU A 35 9.30 10.60 7.43
CA GLU A 35 8.49 10.02 8.50
C GLU A 35 7.17 10.81 8.65
N ASP A 36 6.07 10.08 8.81
CA ASP A 36 4.70 10.60 8.87
C ASP A 36 4.17 11.38 7.65
N GLU A 37 4.99 11.63 6.64
CA GLU A 37 4.59 12.26 5.39
C GLU A 37 4.03 11.27 4.37
N ARG A 38 2.97 11.70 3.68
CA ARG A 38 2.26 10.92 2.65
C ARG A 38 1.86 11.88 1.54
N GLU A 39 2.14 11.49 0.29
CA GLU A 39 1.78 12.26 -0.89
C GLU A 39 1.09 11.35 -1.89
N ILE A 40 -0.14 11.71 -2.27
CA ILE A 40 -0.90 11.03 -3.32
C ILE A 40 -0.44 11.60 -4.66
N LEU A 41 -0.12 10.71 -5.60
CA LEU A 41 0.42 11.06 -6.90
C LEU A 41 -0.58 10.72 -8.01
N GLU A 42 -0.67 11.58 -9.02
CA GLU A 42 -1.36 11.25 -10.27
C GLU A 42 -0.54 10.26 -11.11
N VAL A 43 0.79 10.42 -11.09
CA VAL A 43 1.76 9.57 -11.79
C VAL A 43 2.98 9.38 -10.90
N ALA A 44 3.53 8.17 -10.88
CA ALA A 44 4.81 7.89 -10.24
C ALA A 44 5.78 7.18 -11.19
N GLU A 45 7.07 7.44 -10.98
CA GLU A 45 8.16 6.74 -11.65
C GLU A 45 8.66 5.58 -10.78
N LEU A 46 8.89 4.44 -11.42
CA LEU A 46 9.54 3.28 -10.80
C LEU A 46 10.97 3.14 -11.32
N SER A 47 11.92 2.95 -10.41
CA SER A 47 13.31 2.62 -10.74
C SER A 47 13.80 1.42 -9.93
N PHE A 48 14.80 0.70 -10.46
CA PHE A 48 15.42 -0.43 -9.75
C PHE A 48 16.20 -0.02 -8.49
N GLU A 49 16.58 1.26 -8.40
CA GLU A 49 17.37 1.79 -7.28
C GLU A 49 16.48 2.40 -6.20
N ASP A 50 15.41 3.10 -6.58
CA ASP A 50 14.60 3.89 -5.67
C ASP A 50 13.19 3.32 -5.45
N GLY A 51 12.79 2.25 -6.12
CA GLY A 51 11.39 1.83 -6.12
C GLY A 51 10.52 2.97 -6.67
N VAL A 52 9.53 3.43 -5.90
CA VAL A 52 8.84 4.69 -6.21
C VAL A 52 9.78 5.86 -5.95
N VAL A 53 10.14 6.60 -7.01
CA VAL A 53 11.08 7.72 -6.91
C VAL A 53 10.57 8.78 -5.93
N GLY A 54 11.38 9.05 -4.92
CA GLY A 54 11.07 9.98 -3.82
C GLY A 54 10.38 9.36 -2.61
N ASP A 55 10.16 8.04 -2.59
CA ASP A 55 9.77 7.31 -1.37
C ASP A 55 10.98 7.07 -0.44
N ASN A 56 10.72 6.95 0.85
CA ASN A 56 11.74 6.83 1.88
C ASN A 56 12.15 5.39 2.25
N TRP A 57 11.65 4.34 1.58
CA TRP A 57 11.95 2.95 1.94
C TRP A 57 13.45 2.68 2.12
N LYS A 58 14.31 3.26 1.26
CA LYS A 58 15.77 3.07 1.30
C LYS A 58 16.45 3.64 2.56
N HIS A 59 15.75 4.55 3.25
CA HIS A 59 16.21 5.14 4.51
C HIS A 59 15.72 4.37 5.74
N ARG A 60 14.85 3.36 5.56
CA ARG A 60 14.35 2.52 6.65
C ARG A 60 15.33 1.40 6.94
N SER A 61 15.93 1.39 8.13
CA SER A 61 16.75 0.26 8.58
C SER A 61 15.93 -1.02 8.65
N SER A 62 16.49 -2.15 8.22
CA SER A 62 15.84 -3.44 8.33
C SER A 62 16.58 -4.37 9.27
N ARG A 63 15.84 -5.15 10.06
CA ARG A 63 16.41 -6.27 10.84
C ARG A 63 16.65 -7.52 9.99
N ARG A 64 16.25 -7.48 8.71
CA ARG A 64 16.36 -8.60 7.75
C ARG A 64 17.67 -8.58 6.96
N THR A 65 18.48 -7.54 7.11
CA THR A 65 19.81 -7.38 6.54
C THR A 65 20.84 -7.37 7.66
N ASP A 66 21.97 -8.03 7.48
CA ASP A 66 22.99 -8.18 8.52
C ASP A 66 23.66 -6.84 8.88
N ASP A 67 23.72 -5.90 7.93
CA ASP A 67 24.31 -4.58 8.08
C ASP A 67 23.30 -3.49 8.49
N GLY A 68 22.01 -3.85 8.65
CA GLY A 68 20.94 -2.93 9.01
C GLY A 68 20.46 -2.03 7.88
N SER A 69 20.95 -2.22 6.65
CA SER A 69 20.50 -1.49 5.46
C SER A 69 19.03 -1.77 5.13
N ALA A 70 18.42 -0.96 4.27
CA ALA A 70 17.07 -1.22 3.78
C ALA A 70 17.02 -2.56 3.04
N HIS A 71 15.96 -3.35 3.26
CA HIS A 71 15.83 -4.64 2.60
C HIS A 71 15.27 -4.44 1.19
N PRO A 72 15.94 -4.96 0.13
CA PRO A 72 15.56 -4.68 -1.26
C PRO A 72 14.15 -5.18 -1.60
N ASP A 73 13.67 -6.28 -1.03
CA ASP A 73 12.29 -6.76 -1.24
C ASP A 73 11.21 -5.87 -0.59
N MET A 74 11.58 -4.79 0.09
CA MET A 74 10.67 -3.80 0.66
C MET A 74 10.66 -2.48 -0.15
N GLN A 75 11.18 -2.52 -1.39
CA GLN A 75 11.15 -1.40 -2.33
C GLN A 75 9.73 -0.94 -2.65
N ILE A 76 8.82 -1.89 -2.87
CA ILE A 76 7.46 -1.63 -3.28
C ILE A 76 6.52 -2.46 -2.41
N ASN A 77 5.57 -1.76 -1.81
CA ASN A 77 4.41 -2.35 -1.20
C ASN A 77 3.19 -2.16 -2.10
N VAL A 78 2.39 -3.20 -2.19
CA VAL A 78 1.14 -3.21 -2.94
C VAL A 78 0.01 -3.61 -2.00
N MET A 79 -1.11 -2.90 -2.08
CA MET A 79 -2.29 -3.12 -1.25
C MET A 79 -3.52 -3.34 -2.12
N ASN A 80 -4.31 -4.38 -1.82
CA ASN A 80 -5.58 -4.61 -2.49
C ASN A 80 -6.58 -3.50 -2.11
N CYS A 81 -7.14 -2.83 -3.12
CA CYS A 81 -8.06 -1.71 -2.94
C CYS A 81 -9.31 -2.06 -2.14
N ARG A 82 -9.89 -3.25 -2.38
CA ARG A 82 -11.11 -3.71 -1.71
C ARG A 82 -10.88 -3.96 -0.23
N VAL A 83 -9.70 -4.49 0.12
CA VAL A 83 -9.29 -4.62 1.53
C VAL A 83 -9.15 -3.23 2.16
N THR A 84 -8.45 -2.30 1.48
CA THR A 84 -8.30 -0.93 2.00
C THR A 84 -9.64 -0.25 2.19
N ASP A 85 -10.57 -0.40 1.24
CA ASP A 85 -11.90 0.20 1.32
C ASP A 85 -12.67 -0.30 2.54
N LEU A 86 -12.59 -1.60 2.82
CA LEU A 86 -13.23 -2.22 3.98
C LEU A 86 -12.68 -1.68 5.31
N VAL A 87 -11.35 -1.52 5.44
CA VAL A 87 -10.71 -1.22 6.74
C VAL A 87 -10.41 0.26 6.97
N ALA A 88 -10.28 1.07 5.92
CA ALA A 88 -9.89 2.47 6.04
C ALA A 88 -11.05 3.37 6.51
N GLY A 89 -12.31 2.92 6.37
CA GLY A 89 -13.49 3.69 6.74
C GLY A 89 -13.69 4.93 5.88
N GLY A 90 -13.32 4.84 4.60
CA GLY A 90 -13.45 5.92 3.60
C GLY A 90 -12.25 6.02 2.67
N ARG A 91 -12.50 6.34 1.39
CA ARG A 91 -11.45 6.47 0.36
C ARG A 91 -10.45 7.59 0.65
N ASP A 92 -10.91 8.67 1.30
CA ASP A 92 -10.07 9.78 1.76
C ASP A 92 -8.99 9.33 2.74
N ARG A 93 -9.12 8.15 3.35
CA ARG A 93 -8.20 7.62 4.36
C ARG A 93 -7.28 6.51 3.88
N TRP A 94 -7.41 6.06 2.64
CA TRP A 94 -6.57 4.99 2.08
C TRP A 94 -5.07 5.28 2.22
N HIS A 95 -4.68 6.53 1.98
CA HIS A 95 -3.30 7.01 2.08
C HIS A 95 -2.64 6.74 3.46
N LEU A 96 -3.45 6.55 4.52
CA LEU A 96 -2.94 6.27 5.87
C LEU A 96 -2.31 4.88 5.99
N ALA A 97 -2.70 3.90 5.16
CA ALA A 97 -2.08 2.57 5.12
C ALA A 97 -0.59 2.66 4.74
N GLY A 98 -0.25 3.63 3.87
CA GLY A 98 1.14 3.96 3.54
C GLY A 98 1.78 3.01 2.53
N ASP A 99 1.05 2.06 1.96
CA ASP A 99 1.50 1.30 0.79
C ASP A 99 1.59 2.21 -0.44
N GLN A 100 2.50 1.91 -1.37
CA GLN A 100 2.74 2.81 -2.50
C GLN A 100 1.75 2.61 -3.65
N LEU A 101 1.30 1.38 -3.87
CA LEU A 101 0.40 1.02 -4.97
C LEU A 101 -0.87 0.40 -4.41
N PHE A 102 -2.02 1.05 -4.61
CA PHE A 102 -3.32 0.45 -4.28
C PHE A 102 -3.94 -0.05 -5.58
N VAL A 103 -4.09 -1.36 -5.69
CA VAL A 103 -4.51 -2.03 -6.93
C VAL A 103 -5.73 -2.92 -6.64
N ASP A 104 -6.72 -2.93 -7.51
CA ASP A 104 -7.81 -3.91 -7.48
C ASP A 104 -7.35 -5.18 -8.20
N PHE A 105 -6.76 -6.15 -7.50
CA PHE A 105 -6.26 -7.42 -8.05
C PHE A 105 -6.05 -8.51 -6.99
N ASP A 106 -5.97 -9.78 -7.42
CA ASP A 106 -5.60 -10.98 -6.61
C ASP A 106 -4.15 -11.43 -6.88
#